data_AF-A0AAD2PVJ1-F1
#
_entry.id   AF-A0AAD2PVJ1-F1
#
_cell.length_a   1.000
_cell.length_b   1.000
_cell.length_c   1.000
_cell.angle_alpha   90.00
_cell.angle_beta   90.00
_cell.angle_gamma   90.00
#
_symmetry.space_group_name_H-M   'P 1'
#
loop_
_entity.id
_entity.type
_entity.pdbx_description
1 polymer ?
#
loop_
_entity_poly.entity_id
_entity_poly.type
_entity_poly.pdbx_seq_one_letter_code
_entity_poly.pdbx_strand_id
1 'polypeptide(L)'
;MNPLLEQFCSFDTAEDNIKPLRKPSRSVSFADNVKVFDHWQAAHFSKEELENTWYTRQELFDIQVDCYYITMRMEEAMNGNPSAAVDDCTRGLEAKTPTGVKRRHRLRKEVSGTVLEVQEESRRYLRRGEHPHPEPIARACKYLTRDSEERAYKIALRDHQQAVVADETKENARYNVGKLRRTPFHLGLEIEREPLASVPTTPKNGIAVEA
;
A
#
# COMPACT_ATOMS: atom_id res chain seq x y z
N MET A 1 -32.16 20.45 17.52
CA MET A 1 -33.05 19.99 16.43
C MET A 1 -32.66 20.77 15.19
N ASN A 2 -31.98 20.13 14.22
CA ASN A 2 -31.44 20.79 13.02
C ASN A 2 -32.27 20.39 11.79
N PRO A 3 -32.94 21.33 11.10
CA PRO A 3 -33.78 21.06 9.94
C PRO A 3 -33.03 21.31 8.61
N LEU A 4 -31.82 20.77 8.43
CA LEU A 4 -30.99 21.00 7.23
C LEU A 4 -30.49 19.71 6.58
N LEU A 5 -31.38 18.73 6.41
CA LEU A 5 -31.09 17.46 5.72
C LEU A 5 -32.21 17.04 4.75
N GLU A 6 -32.91 18.00 4.14
CA GLU A 6 -33.88 17.74 3.06
C GLU A 6 -33.47 18.50 1.80
N GLN A 7 -32.32 18.16 1.23
CA GLN A 7 -32.02 18.55 -0.15
C GLN A 7 -31.07 17.54 -0.79
N PHE A 8 -31.56 16.30 -0.95
CA PHE A 8 -30.91 15.29 -1.77
C PHE A 8 -31.85 14.84 -2.88
N CYS A 9 -31.50 15.27 -4.09
CA CYS A 9 -31.78 14.68 -5.40
C CYS A 9 -33.21 14.15 -5.64
N SER A 10 -34.08 15.03 -6.15
CA SER A 10 -35.17 14.60 -7.04
C SER A 10 -34.53 14.05 -8.32
N PHE A 11 -34.40 12.73 -8.40
CA PHE A 11 -34.14 12.07 -9.67
C PHE A 11 -35.50 11.97 -10.37
N ASP A 12 -35.78 12.93 -11.26
CA ASP A 12 -36.97 12.88 -12.11
C ASP A 12 -36.94 11.57 -12.90
N THR A 13 -37.75 10.61 -12.45
CA THR A 13 -38.04 9.39 -13.21
C THR A 13 -38.99 9.75 -14.34
N ALA A 14 -38.42 10.24 -15.45
CA ALA A 14 -39.08 10.11 -16.73
C ALA A 14 -39.30 8.62 -16.97
N GLU A 15 -40.56 8.17 -16.89
CA GLU A 15 -41.00 6.83 -17.25
C GLU A 15 -40.92 6.66 -18.78
N ASP A 16 -39.70 6.69 -19.31
CA ASP A 16 -39.46 6.21 -20.65
C ASP A 16 -39.71 4.71 -20.65
N ASN A 17 -40.63 4.29 -21.52
CA ASN A 17 -41.03 2.91 -21.80
C ASN A 17 -39.88 2.16 -22.51
N ILE A 18 -38.71 2.15 -21.90
CA ILE A 18 -37.50 1.49 -22.39
C ILE A 18 -37.67 0.01 -22.03
N LYS A 19 -38.10 -0.79 -23.02
CA LYS A 19 -37.97 -2.24 -22.96
C LYS A 19 -36.56 -2.54 -22.42
N PRO A 20 -36.42 -3.28 -21.30
CA PRO A 20 -35.10 -3.50 -20.70
C PRO A 20 -34.24 -4.20 -21.76
N LEU A 21 -33.29 -3.45 -22.32
CA LEU A 21 -32.22 -4.01 -23.13
C LEU A 21 -31.48 -4.95 -22.19
N ARG A 22 -31.85 -6.23 -22.20
CA ARG A 22 -31.16 -7.28 -21.48
C ARG A 22 -29.73 -7.20 -21.96
N LYS A 23 -28.85 -6.62 -21.12
CA LYS A 23 -27.41 -6.61 -21.38
C LYS A 23 -27.06 -8.06 -21.68
N PRO A 24 -26.43 -8.36 -22.83
CA PRO A 24 -26.07 -9.73 -23.16
C PRO A 24 -25.31 -10.29 -21.96
N SER A 25 -25.88 -11.32 -21.34
CA SER A 25 -25.24 -11.98 -20.20
C SER A 25 -23.92 -12.50 -20.73
N ARG A 26 -22.81 -11.93 -20.25
CA ARG A 26 -21.49 -12.45 -20.59
C ARG A 26 -21.45 -13.88 -20.08
N SER A 27 -21.57 -14.84 -20.98
CA SER A 27 -21.37 -16.25 -20.66
C SER A 27 -19.89 -16.45 -20.43
N VAL A 28 -19.52 -16.75 -19.19
CA VAL A 28 -18.15 -17.17 -18.88
C VAL A 28 -18.02 -18.61 -19.35
N SER A 29 -17.27 -18.82 -20.42
CA SER A 29 -16.82 -20.15 -20.84
C SER A 29 -15.36 -20.30 -20.42
N PHE A 30 -15.02 -21.46 -19.88
CA PHE A 30 -13.62 -21.82 -19.63
C PHE A 30 -13.01 -22.38 -20.92
N ALA A 31 -11.72 -22.16 -21.12
CA ALA A 31 -11.01 -22.83 -22.21
C ALA A 31 -10.86 -24.32 -21.87
N ASP A 32 -11.15 -25.20 -22.82
CA ASP A 32 -11.00 -26.66 -22.64
C ASP A 32 -9.55 -27.09 -22.43
N ASN A 33 -8.60 -26.21 -22.79
CA ASN A 33 -7.17 -26.47 -22.70
C ASN A 33 -6.51 -25.47 -21.74
N VAL A 34 -5.78 -26.00 -20.75
CA VAL A 34 -4.97 -25.21 -19.82
C VAL A 34 -3.50 -25.41 -20.19
N LYS A 35 -2.77 -24.31 -20.39
CA LYS A 35 -1.30 -24.35 -20.52
C LYS A 35 -0.71 -24.44 -19.13
N VAL A 36 -0.04 -25.55 -18.83
CA VAL A 36 0.74 -25.70 -17.61
C VAL A 36 2.17 -25.25 -17.91
N PHE A 37 2.69 -24.32 -17.11
CA PHE A 37 4.09 -23.93 -17.15
C PHE A 37 4.80 -24.55 -15.95
N ASP A 38 5.96 -25.16 -16.20
CA ASP A 38 6.83 -25.58 -15.11
C ASP A 38 7.38 -24.32 -14.43
N HIS A 39 7.09 -24.20 -13.15
CA HIS A 39 7.63 -23.15 -12.30
C HIS A 39 8.73 -23.73 -11.41
N TRP A 40 9.77 -22.94 -11.15
CA TRP A 40 10.84 -23.31 -10.24
C TRP A 40 10.24 -23.50 -8.83
N GLN A 41 10.14 -24.76 -8.40
CA GLN A 41 9.73 -25.12 -7.05
C GLN A 41 10.92 -25.07 -6.08
N ALA A 42 10.64 -24.96 -4.78
CA ALA A 42 11.67 -24.99 -3.73
C ALA A 42 12.59 -26.22 -3.81
N ALA A 43 12.07 -27.36 -4.29
CA ALA A 43 12.83 -28.60 -4.47
C ALA A 43 13.92 -28.53 -5.56
N HIS A 44 13.86 -27.55 -6.46
CA HIS A 44 14.87 -27.35 -7.51
C HIS A 44 16.03 -26.44 -7.07
N PHE A 45 15.99 -25.91 -5.85
CA PHE A 45 17.09 -25.13 -5.28
C PHE A 45 18.00 -26.06 -4.47
N SER A 46 19.30 -25.87 -4.59
CA SER A 46 20.26 -26.50 -3.69
C SER A 46 20.05 -26.02 -2.25
N LYS A 47 20.54 -26.78 -1.28
CA LYS A 47 20.45 -26.40 0.14
C LYS A 47 21.15 -25.07 0.42
N GLU A 48 22.29 -24.82 -0.26
CA GLU A 48 23.04 -23.57 -0.16
C GLU A 48 22.26 -22.39 -0.76
N GLU A 49 21.62 -22.56 -1.92
CA GLU A 49 20.76 -21.53 -2.49
C GLU A 49 19.56 -21.24 -1.59
N LEU A 50 18.92 -22.26 -1.01
CA LEU A 50 17.85 -22.06 -0.03
C LEU A 50 18.35 -21.26 1.18
N GLU A 51 19.47 -21.66 1.77
CA GLU A 51 20.05 -20.95 2.92
C GLU A 51 20.42 -19.49 2.60
N ASN A 52 20.80 -19.19 1.36
CA ASN A 52 21.15 -17.84 0.92
C ASN A 52 19.96 -17.03 0.37
N THR A 53 18.84 -17.67 0.02
CA THR A 53 17.65 -17.00 -0.55
C THR A 53 16.70 -16.52 0.54
N TRP A 54 16.66 -17.21 1.67
CA TRP A 54 15.75 -16.88 2.77
C TRP A 54 16.43 -16.06 3.84
N TYR A 55 15.69 -15.09 4.39
CA TYR A 55 16.11 -14.39 5.60
C TYR A 55 16.36 -15.40 6.72
N THR A 56 17.49 -15.24 7.38
CA THR A 56 17.78 -15.92 8.64
C THR A 56 16.75 -15.54 9.70
N ARG A 57 16.63 -16.37 10.75
CA ARG A 57 15.74 -16.03 11.88
C ARG A 57 16.08 -14.70 12.52
N GLN A 58 17.37 -14.35 12.56
CA GLN A 58 17.82 -13.07 13.11
C GLN A 58 17.39 -11.92 12.22
N GLU A 59 17.62 -12.01 10.90
CA GLU A 59 17.16 -10.96 9.97
C GLU A 59 15.64 -10.81 9.99
N LEU A 60 14.88 -11.91 10.08
CA LEU A 60 13.42 -11.83 10.24
C LEU A 60 13.03 -11.13 11.55
N PHE A 61 13.74 -11.38 12.63
CA PHE A 61 13.51 -10.70 13.91
C PHE A 61 13.83 -9.20 13.79
N ASP A 62 14.97 -8.84 13.19
CA ASP A 62 15.37 -7.45 12.99
C ASP A 62 14.35 -6.71 12.11
N ILE A 63 13.90 -7.34 11.01
CA ILE A 63 12.82 -6.81 10.15
C ILE A 63 11.53 -6.60 10.94
N GLN A 64 11.16 -7.53 11.83
CA GLN A 64 9.96 -7.40 12.66
C GLN A 64 10.08 -6.24 13.66
N VAL A 65 11.25 -6.08 14.27
CA VAL A 65 11.55 -4.98 15.20
C VAL A 65 11.51 -3.64 14.46
N ASP A 66 12.10 -3.56 13.27
CA ASP A 66 12.04 -2.36 12.43
C ASP A 66 10.60 -2.01 12.03
N CYS A 67 9.82 -2.99 11.60
CA CYS A 67 8.40 -2.79 11.28
C CYS A 67 7.61 -2.27 12.49
N TYR A 68 7.90 -2.78 13.68
CA TYR A 68 7.28 -2.34 14.93
C TYR A 68 7.61 -0.86 15.21
N TYR A 69 8.89 -0.47 15.16
CA TYR A 69 9.30 0.91 15.42
C TYR A 69 8.76 1.89 14.37
N ILE A 70 8.78 1.52 13.08
CA ILE A 70 8.17 2.32 12.00
C ILE A 70 6.69 2.53 12.31
N THR A 71 5.97 1.47 12.65
CA THR A 71 4.54 1.53 12.97
C THR A 71 4.26 2.44 14.17
N MET A 72 5.12 2.42 15.19
CA MET A 72 4.99 3.29 16.36
C MET A 72 5.23 4.76 16.04
N ARG A 73 6.29 5.08 15.30
CA ARG A 73 6.57 6.44 14.84
C ARG A 73 5.47 7.01 13.97
N MET A 74 4.89 6.17 13.09
CA MET A 74 3.72 6.54 12.31
C MET A 74 2.55 6.97 13.20
N GLU A 75 2.29 6.24 14.29
CA GLU A 75 1.19 6.56 15.20
C GLU A 75 1.48 7.86 15.98
N GLU A 76 2.71 8.10 16.41
CA GLU A 76 3.13 9.37 17.01
C GLU A 76 2.97 10.55 16.04
N ALA A 77 3.36 10.38 14.77
CA ALA A 77 3.19 11.39 13.74
C ALA A 77 1.71 11.71 13.50
N MET A 78 0.84 10.69 13.49
CA MET A 78 -0.61 10.88 13.38
C MET A 78 -1.21 11.60 14.60
N ASN A 79 -0.60 11.46 15.78
CA ASN A 79 -0.98 12.16 17.00
C ASN A 79 -0.43 13.59 17.09
N GLY A 80 0.17 14.11 16.01
CA GLY A 80 0.63 15.48 15.92
C GLY A 80 2.05 15.70 16.42
N ASN A 81 2.88 14.66 16.53
CA ASN A 81 4.31 14.81 16.77
C ASN A 81 5.06 14.93 15.42
N PRO A 82 5.38 16.14 14.93
CA PRO A 82 6.05 16.30 13.64
C PRO A 82 7.48 15.74 13.64
N SER A 83 8.12 15.56 14.80
CA SER A 83 9.46 14.96 14.88
C SER A 83 9.48 13.47 14.54
N ALA A 84 8.33 12.81 14.64
CA ALA A 84 8.12 11.42 14.25
C ALA A 84 7.69 11.28 12.77
N ALA A 85 7.40 12.39 12.08
CA ALA A 85 7.07 12.38 10.65
C ALA A 85 8.36 12.18 9.84
N VAL A 86 8.73 10.92 9.69
CA VAL A 86 9.92 10.52 8.94
C VAL A 86 9.49 10.03 7.57
N ASP A 87 10.41 10.12 6.60
CA ASP A 87 10.25 9.71 5.21
C ASP A 87 10.10 8.17 5.05
N ASP A 88 9.67 7.49 6.11
CA ASP A 88 9.42 6.06 6.13
C ASP A 88 8.25 5.75 5.20
N CYS A 89 8.39 4.68 4.41
CA CYS A 89 7.33 4.22 3.52
C CYS A 89 6.15 3.71 4.37
N THR A 90 5.17 4.58 4.59
CA THR A 90 3.94 4.26 5.35
C THR A 90 2.96 3.37 4.58
N ARG A 91 3.23 3.14 3.29
CA ARG A 91 2.32 2.48 2.37
C ARG A 91 2.21 1.00 2.67
N GLY A 92 0.97 0.50 2.76
CA GLY A 92 0.69 -0.90 3.11
C GLY A 92 0.72 -1.18 4.63
N LEU A 93 1.17 -0.23 5.46
CA LEU A 93 1.15 -0.32 6.91
C LEU A 93 -0.07 0.37 7.54
N GLU A 94 -0.93 1.00 6.75
CA GLU A 94 -2.06 1.80 7.24
C GLU A 94 -3.09 0.95 8.00
N ALA A 95 -3.16 -0.35 7.70
CA ALA A 95 -4.01 -1.31 8.40
C ALA A 95 -3.27 -2.11 9.48
N LYS A 96 -1.97 -1.85 9.67
CA LYS A 96 -1.08 -2.51 10.64
C LYS A 96 -0.85 -1.67 11.88
N THR A 97 -1.00 -0.35 11.78
CA THR A 97 -1.01 0.53 12.97
C THR A 97 -2.16 0.17 13.92
N PRO A 98 -2.01 0.35 15.25
CA PRO A 98 -3.10 0.10 16.20
C PRO A 98 -4.38 0.87 15.84
N THR A 99 -4.24 2.14 15.45
CA THR A 99 -5.35 2.96 14.94
C THR A 99 -5.97 2.38 13.65
N GLY A 100 -5.14 1.93 12.71
CA GLY A 100 -5.57 1.27 11.47
C GLY A 100 -6.35 -0.02 11.71
N VAL A 101 -5.83 -0.89 12.58
CA VAL A 101 -6.48 -2.14 13.00
C VAL A 101 -7.83 -1.86 13.65
N LYS A 102 -7.88 -0.93 14.61
CA LYS A 102 -9.14 -0.52 15.28
C LYS A 102 -10.16 -0.01 14.26
N ARG A 103 -9.75 0.87 13.34
CA ARG A 103 -10.62 1.40 12.28
C ARG A 103 -11.15 0.30 11.37
N ARG A 104 -10.28 -0.62 10.93
CA ARG A 104 -10.68 -1.75 10.06
C ARG A 104 -11.68 -2.66 10.77
N HIS A 105 -11.44 -3.00 12.04
CA HIS A 105 -12.35 -3.81 12.82
C HIS A 105 -13.70 -3.12 13.01
N ARG A 106 -13.69 -1.81 13.32
CA ARG A 106 -14.91 -1.02 13.46
C ARG A 106 -15.74 -1.02 12.17
N LEU A 107 -15.12 -0.68 11.04
CA LEU A 107 -15.79 -0.65 9.74
C LEU A 107 -16.35 -2.02 9.37
N ARG A 108 -15.61 -3.10 9.62
CA ARG A 108 -16.09 -4.47 9.37
C ARG A 108 -17.33 -4.78 10.21
N LYS A 109 -17.32 -4.39 11.49
CA LYS A 109 -18.47 -4.58 12.39
C LYS A 109 -19.69 -3.77 11.93
N GLU A 110 -19.49 -2.52 11.54
CA GLU A 110 -20.55 -1.63 11.01
C GLU A 110 -21.16 -2.22 9.74
N VAL A 111 -20.34 -2.59 8.75
CA VAL A 111 -20.81 -3.20 7.51
C VAL A 111 -21.57 -4.50 7.78
N SER A 112 -21.03 -5.39 8.61
CA SER A 112 -21.73 -6.62 8.96
C SER A 112 -23.07 -6.35 9.67
N GLY A 113 -23.11 -5.39 10.59
CA GLY A 113 -24.34 -4.99 11.29
C GLY A 113 -25.41 -4.51 10.31
N THR A 114 -25.05 -3.59 9.43
CA THR A 114 -25.97 -3.06 8.42
C THR A 114 -26.46 -4.12 7.44
N VAL A 115 -25.60 -5.06 7.03
CA VAL A 115 -26.03 -6.20 6.20
C VAL A 115 -27.09 -7.03 6.93
N LEU A 116 -26.88 -7.33 8.22
CA LEU A 116 -27.84 -8.10 9.02
C LEU A 116 -29.17 -7.35 9.22
N GLU A 117 -29.13 -6.03 9.43
CA GLU A 117 -30.32 -5.18 9.54
C GLU A 117 -31.15 -5.23 8.25
N VAL A 118 -30.51 -5.01 7.08
CA VAL A 118 -31.19 -5.04 5.79
C VAL A 118 -31.71 -6.45 5.45
N GLN A 119 -30.98 -7.50 5.85
CA GLN A 119 -31.44 -8.89 5.68
C GLN A 119 -32.63 -9.22 6.59
N GLU A 120 -32.68 -8.71 7.81
CA GLU A 120 -33.83 -8.85 8.71
C GLU A 120 -35.05 -8.13 8.13
N GLU A 121 -34.89 -6.93 7.59
CA GLU A 121 -35.96 -6.20 6.91
C GLU A 121 -36.48 -6.96 5.68
N SER A 122 -35.56 -7.48 4.86
CA SER A 122 -35.89 -8.34 3.71
C SER A 122 -36.72 -9.57 4.13
N ARG A 123 -36.37 -10.19 5.26
CA ARG A 123 -37.16 -11.31 5.81
C ARG A 123 -38.56 -10.89 6.25
N ARG A 124 -38.74 -9.66 6.75
CA ARG A 124 -40.08 -9.13 7.09
C ARG A 124 -40.94 -8.91 5.85
N TYR A 125 -40.37 -8.37 4.77
CA TYR A 125 -41.08 -8.24 3.48
C TYR A 125 -41.53 -9.61 2.95
N LEU A 126 -40.65 -10.61 2.98
CA LEU A 126 -41.00 -11.97 2.55
C LEU A 126 -42.16 -12.56 3.36
N ARG A 127 -42.20 -12.33 4.69
CA ARG A 127 -43.33 -12.79 5.53
C ARG A 127 -44.65 -12.10 5.17
N ARG A 128 -44.62 -10.91 4.58
CA ARG A 128 -45.80 -10.19 4.06
C ARG A 128 -46.19 -10.59 2.64
N GLY A 129 -45.45 -11.51 2.00
CA GLY A 129 -45.66 -11.91 0.61
C GLY A 129 -45.03 -10.93 -0.40
N GLU A 130 -44.17 -10.03 0.06
CA GLU A 130 -43.46 -9.08 -0.79
C GLU A 130 -42.08 -9.64 -1.17
N HIS A 131 -41.61 -9.37 -2.39
CA HIS A 131 -40.28 -9.76 -2.85
C HIS A 131 -39.32 -8.57 -2.77
N PRO A 132 -38.47 -8.48 -1.74
CA PRO A 132 -37.55 -7.36 -1.59
C PRO A 132 -36.50 -7.37 -2.72
N HIS A 133 -36.21 -6.18 -3.24
CA HIS A 133 -35.15 -5.99 -4.22
C HIS A 133 -33.79 -6.33 -3.57
N PRO A 134 -32.81 -6.94 -4.29
CA PRO A 134 -31.50 -7.28 -3.72
C PRO A 134 -30.56 -6.07 -3.54
N GLU A 135 -30.82 -4.95 -4.21
CA GLU A 135 -29.95 -3.76 -4.16
C GLU A 135 -29.79 -3.03 -2.81
N PRO A 136 -30.74 -3.03 -1.86
CA PRO A 136 -30.59 -2.30 -0.59
C PRO A 136 -29.31 -2.69 0.16
N ILE A 137 -28.94 -3.96 0.15
CA ILE A 137 -27.68 -4.43 0.78
C ILE A 137 -26.48 -3.82 0.08
N ALA A 138 -26.45 -3.88 -1.26
CA ALA A 138 -25.35 -3.32 -2.05
C ALA A 138 -25.21 -1.82 -1.86
N ARG A 139 -26.33 -1.07 -1.85
CA ARG A 139 -26.35 0.37 -1.58
C ARG A 139 -25.84 0.69 -0.19
N ALA A 140 -26.30 -0.04 0.83
CA ALA A 140 -25.90 0.19 2.21
C ALA A 140 -24.40 -0.09 2.43
N CYS A 141 -23.89 -1.20 1.88
CA CYS A 141 -22.46 -1.49 1.89
C CYS A 141 -21.65 -0.39 1.20
N LYS A 142 -22.06 0.01 -0.02
CA LYS A 142 -21.37 1.06 -0.79
C LYS A 142 -21.34 2.38 -0.03
N TYR A 143 -22.44 2.76 0.61
CA TYR A 143 -22.52 3.96 1.43
C TYR A 143 -21.51 3.94 2.58
N LEU A 144 -21.43 2.84 3.34
CA LEU A 144 -20.50 2.70 4.46
C LEU A 144 -19.03 2.66 4.01
N THR A 145 -18.75 2.12 2.83
CA THR A 145 -17.37 2.02 2.32
C THR A 145 -16.89 3.25 1.57
N ARG A 146 -17.76 4.23 1.28
CA ARG A 146 -17.45 5.42 0.46
C ARG A 146 -16.22 6.17 0.94
N ASP A 147 -16.13 6.46 2.24
CA ASP A 147 -14.99 7.19 2.81
C ASP A 147 -13.66 6.42 2.69
N SER A 148 -13.73 5.08 2.64
CA SER A 148 -12.53 4.26 2.43
C SER A 148 -12.12 4.25 0.96
N GLU A 149 -13.09 4.23 0.05
CA GLU A 149 -12.87 4.37 -1.40
C GLU A 149 -12.26 5.74 -1.75
N GLU A 150 -12.83 6.84 -1.25
CA GLU A 150 -12.30 8.19 -1.46
C GLU A 150 -10.88 8.36 -0.94
N ARG A 151 -10.56 7.76 0.22
CA ARG A 151 -9.21 7.78 0.77
C ARG A 151 -8.24 6.98 -0.09
N ALA A 152 -8.64 5.79 -0.54
CA ALA A 152 -7.82 4.98 -1.44
C ALA A 152 -7.54 5.73 -2.76
N TYR A 153 -8.56 6.41 -3.31
CA TYR A 153 -8.41 7.24 -4.49
C TYR A 153 -7.41 8.39 -4.29
N LYS A 154 -7.53 9.14 -3.18
CA LYS A 154 -6.59 10.24 -2.85
C LYS A 154 -5.15 9.76 -2.69
N ILE A 155 -4.96 8.59 -2.07
CA ILE A 155 -3.64 7.97 -1.92
C ILE A 155 -3.09 7.59 -3.31
N ALA A 156 -3.89 6.90 -4.13
CA ALA A 156 -3.48 6.51 -5.48
C ALA A 156 -3.09 7.72 -6.36
N LEU A 157 -3.81 8.84 -6.23
CA LEU A 157 -3.47 10.07 -6.94
C LEU A 157 -2.11 10.63 -6.51
N ARG A 158 -1.82 10.63 -5.20
CA ARG A 158 -0.52 11.04 -4.66
C ARG A 158 0.59 10.12 -5.16
N ASP A 159 0.36 8.81 -5.15
CA ASP A 159 1.32 7.82 -5.63
C ASP A 159 1.64 8.03 -7.11
N HIS A 160 0.62 8.30 -7.92
CA HIS A 160 0.79 8.61 -9.33
C HIS A 160 1.65 9.86 -9.53
N GLN A 161 1.39 10.93 -8.77
CA GLN A 161 2.20 12.16 -8.84
C GLN A 161 3.65 11.92 -8.44
N GLN A 162 3.90 11.15 -7.38
CA GLN A 162 5.26 10.80 -6.95
C GLN A 162 5.99 9.97 -7.99
N ALA A 163 5.31 9.02 -8.64
CA ALA A 163 5.89 8.20 -9.70
C ALA A 163 6.31 9.04 -10.92
N VAL A 164 5.47 9.99 -11.35
CA VAL A 164 5.79 10.90 -12.46
C VAL A 164 7.04 11.73 -12.15
N VAL A 165 7.11 12.34 -10.97
CA VAL A 165 8.29 13.13 -10.55
C VAL A 165 9.56 12.27 -10.47
N ALA A 166 9.44 11.03 -9.99
CA ALA A 166 10.57 10.09 -9.93
C ALA A 166 11.11 9.73 -11.32
N ASP A 167 10.27 9.70 -12.36
CA ASP A 167 10.72 9.40 -13.72
C ASP A 167 11.35 10.62 -14.40
N GLU A 168 10.81 11.82 -14.19
CA GLU A 168 11.41 13.08 -14.65
C GLU A 168 12.81 13.30 -14.04
N THR A 169 12.98 13.03 -12.74
CA THR A 169 14.28 13.15 -12.06
C THR A 169 15.30 12.15 -12.58
N LYS A 170 14.90 10.89 -12.87
CA LYS A 170 15.78 9.90 -13.51
C LYS A 170 16.17 10.32 -14.92
N GLU A 171 15.25 10.88 -15.70
CA GLU A 171 15.54 11.36 -17.05
C GLU A 171 16.54 12.52 -17.04
N ASN A 172 16.34 13.49 -16.14
CA ASN A 172 17.28 14.59 -15.91
C ASN A 172 18.66 14.10 -15.45
N ALA A 173 18.72 13.12 -14.55
CA ALA A 173 19.97 12.51 -14.12
C ALA A 173 20.71 11.82 -15.28
N ARG A 174 20.00 11.06 -16.13
CA ARG A 174 20.58 10.43 -17.33
C ARG A 174 21.11 11.47 -18.31
N TYR A 175 20.37 12.55 -18.55
CA TYR A 175 20.80 13.64 -19.42
C TYR A 175 22.09 14.31 -18.90
N ASN A 176 22.20 14.55 -17.59
CA ASN A 176 23.38 15.15 -16.98
C ASN A 176 24.61 14.24 -17.00
N VAL A 177 24.45 12.93 -16.77
CA VAL A 177 25.54 11.95 -16.89
C VAL A 177 26.07 11.87 -18.33
N GLY A 178 25.20 12.00 -19.33
CA GLY A 178 25.57 12.06 -20.74
C GLY A 178 26.39 13.29 -21.11
N LYS A 179 26.13 14.45 -20.47
CA LYS A 179 26.89 15.70 -20.69
C LYS A 179 28.28 15.67 -20.05
N LEU A 180 28.44 15.07 -18.87
CA LEU A 180 29.76 14.96 -18.21
C LEU A 180 30.76 14.11 -19.01
N ARG A 181 30.30 13.09 -19.74
CA ARG A 181 31.19 12.24 -20.58
C ARG A 181 31.67 12.88 -21.88
N ARG A 182 31.20 14.09 -22.24
CA ARG A 182 31.57 14.78 -23.49
C ARG A 182 32.43 16.02 -23.31
N THR A 183 32.86 16.34 -22.09
CA THR A 183 33.93 17.32 -21.94
C THR A 183 35.25 16.64 -22.35
N PRO A 184 35.93 17.12 -23.41
CA PRO A 184 37.24 16.60 -23.75
C PRO A 184 38.15 16.89 -22.55
N PHE A 185 38.67 15.85 -21.92
CA PHE A 185 39.74 15.95 -20.94
C PHE A 185 40.98 16.49 -21.68
N HIS A 186 41.08 17.81 -21.77
CA HIS A 186 42.27 18.55 -22.16
C HIS A 186 42.82 19.24 -20.92
N LEU A 187 43.23 18.42 -19.94
CA LEU A 187 43.99 18.88 -18.80
C LEU A 187 45.18 17.93 -18.65
N GLY A 188 46.34 18.40 -19.14
CA GLY A 188 47.63 17.91 -18.70
C GLY A 188 47.76 18.22 -17.22
N LEU A 189 47.40 17.25 -16.39
CA LEU A 189 47.68 17.26 -14.97
C LEU A 189 49.02 16.56 -14.79
N GLU A 190 50.06 17.38 -14.66
CA GLU A 190 51.34 16.96 -14.08
C GLU A 190 51.05 16.45 -12.67
N ILE A 191 51.29 15.16 -12.46
CA ILE A 191 51.14 14.50 -11.17
C ILE A 191 52.37 14.87 -10.34
N GLU A 192 52.29 15.97 -9.60
CA GLU A 192 53.18 16.19 -8.47
C GLU A 192 52.87 15.13 -7.41
N ARG A 193 53.80 14.19 -7.24
CA ARG A 193 53.75 13.17 -6.19
C ARG A 193 54.02 13.84 -4.85
N GLU A 194 52.98 14.09 -4.05
CA GLU A 194 53.18 14.41 -2.65
C GLU A 194 53.79 13.22 -1.89
N PRO A 195 54.80 13.44 -1.04
CA PRO A 195 55.42 12.40 -0.24
C PRO A 195 54.47 11.93 0.88
N LEU A 196 54.31 10.62 0.98
CA LEU A 196 53.53 9.92 2.00
C LEU A 196 53.97 10.33 3.41
N ALA A 197 53.12 11.08 4.10
CA ALA A 197 53.26 11.33 5.53
C ALA A 197 53.11 10.01 6.31
N SER A 198 54.09 9.74 7.17
CA SER A 198 54.18 8.55 8.01
C SER A 198 53.00 8.44 8.98
N VAL A 199 52.35 7.28 8.97
CA VAL A 199 51.23 6.93 9.86
C VAL A 199 51.72 6.83 11.32
N PRO A 200 51.13 7.58 12.27
CA PRO A 200 51.48 7.46 13.68
C PRO A 200 50.91 6.17 14.27
N THR A 201 51.80 5.33 14.80
CA THR A 201 51.48 4.13 15.56
C THR A 201 50.91 4.51 16.93
N THR A 202 49.64 4.20 17.18
CA THR A 202 49.02 4.36 18.50
C THR A 202 49.42 3.21 19.45
N PRO A 203 49.72 3.50 20.73
CA PRO A 203 50.07 2.48 21.72
C PRO A 203 48.84 1.69 22.18
N LYS A 204 49.01 0.37 22.32
CA LYS A 204 48.03 -0.56 22.88
C LYS A 204 47.94 -0.35 24.39
N ASN A 205 46.82 0.18 24.87
CA ASN A 205 46.48 0.16 26.29
C ASN A 205 45.94 -1.22 26.66
N GLY A 206 46.71 -1.94 27.49
CA GLY A 206 46.30 -3.20 28.10
C GLY A 206 45.25 -2.98 29.18
N ILE A 207 44.15 -3.71 29.08
CA ILE A 207 43.12 -3.78 30.11
C ILE A 207 43.52 -4.90 31.07
N ALA A 208 43.83 -4.54 32.31
CA ALA A 208 44.00 -5.49 33.40
C ALA A 208 42.61 -5.96 33.87
N VAL A 209 42.43 -7.27 33.92
CA VAL A 209 41.26 -7.93 34.52
C VAL A 209 41.69 -8.37 35.92
N GLU A 210 41.10 -7.76 36.95
CA GLU A 210 41.19 -8.27 38.32
C GLU A 210 40.09 -9.31 38.55
N ALA A 211 40.46 -10.33 39.33
CA ALA A 211 39.75 -11.59 39.58
C ALA A 211 38.69 -11.49 40.68
#